data_AF-A0A932LZM6-F1
#
_entry.id   AF-A0A932LZM6-F1
#
_cell.length_a   1.000
_cell.length_b   1.000
_cell.length_c   1.000
_cell.angle_alpha   90.00
_cell.angle_beta   90.00
_cell.angle_gamma   90.00
#
_symmetry.space_group_name_H-M   'P 1'
#
loop_
_entity.id
_entity.type
_entity.pdbx_description
1 polymer ?
#
loop_
_entity_poly.entity_id
_entity_poly.type
_entity_poly.pdbx_seq_one_letter_code
_entity_poly.pdbx_strand_id
1 'polypeptide(L)'
;MFFEQVVRPETGCASYVLGCEESGQCAVIDPLWDPEPFASSARRHGTSIRYVIDTHTHADHVSGARRLVRMTGAELLLHEQTDLAYPARRVKDGDAFPLGT
;
A
#
# COMPACT_ATOMS: atom_id res chain seq x y z
N MET A 1 -0.45 15.81 -7.22
CA MET A 1 -0.67 14.34 -7.34
C MET A 1 0.64 13.74 -7.80
N PHE A 2 1.06 12.63 -7.20
CA PHE A 2 2.28 11.92 -7.59
C PHE A 2 2.01 10.43 -7.77
N PHE A 3 2.91 9.78 -8.50
CA PHE A 3 2.91 8.35 -8.76
C PHE A 3 4.36 7.87 -8.88
N GLU A 4 4.70 6.83 -8.15
CA GLU A 4 6.01 6.17 -8.16
C GLU A 4 5.83 4.65 -8.26
N GLN A 5 6.74 4.02 -9.00
CA GLN A 5 6.82 2.57 -9.11
C GLN A 5 8.12 2.08 -8.44
N VAL A 6 8.00 1.06 -7.61
CA VAL A 6 9.13 0.36 -6.98
C VAL A 6 9.16 -1.05 -7.54
N VAL A 7 10.17 -1.36 -8.36
CA VAL A 7 10.30 -2.68 -9.01
C VAL A 7 11.38 -3.50 -8.30
N ARG A 8 11.11 -4.78 -8.08
CA ARG A 8 12.10 -5.78 -7.69
C ARG A 8 12.50 -6.62 -8.89
N PRO A 9 13.64 -6.33 -9.56
CA PRO A 9 13.99 -6.99 -10.82
C PRO A 9 14.12 -8.51 -10.72
N GLU A 10 14.52 -9.04 -9.56
CA GLU A 10 14.75 -10.47 -9.37
C GLU A 10 13.47 -11.30 -9.40
N THR A 11 12.33 -10.71 -9.05
CA THR A 11 11.02 -11.38 -9.06
C THR A 11 10.06 -10.80 -10.09
N GLY A 12 10.38 -9.65 -10.69
CA GLY A 12 9.48 -8.93 -11.59
C GLY A 12 8.29 -8.28 -10.86
N CYS A 13 8.24 -8.33 -9.53
CA CYS A 13 7.20 -7.69 -8.75
C CYS A 13 7.32 -6.18 -8.85
N ALA A 14 6.18 -5.50 -8.96
CA ALA A 14 6.08 -4.05 -8.90
C ALA A 14 5.13 -3.64 -7.79
N SER A 15 5.58 -2.72 -6.95
CA SER A 15 4.78 -1.99 -5.99
C SER A 15 4.58 -0.57 -6.48
N TYR A 16 3.54 0.09 -5.97
CA TYR A 16 3.22 1.46 -6.36
C TYR A 16 3.00 2.34 -5.13
N VAL A 17 3.41 3.59 -5.25
CA VAL A 17 3.05 4.66 -4.32
C VAL A 17 2.36 5.75 -5.13
N LEU A 18 1.17 6.15 -4.71
CA LEU A 18 0.48 7.30 -5.29
C LEU A 18 -0.13 8.15 -4.19
N GLY A 19 -0.29 9.44 -4.45
CA GLY A 19 -0.89 10.31 -3.45
C GLY A 19 -1.18 11.71 -3.93
N CYS A 20 -1.80 12.46 -3.02
CA CYS A 20 -2.15 13.85 -3.17
C CYS A 20 -1.33 14.69 -2.18
N GLU A 21 -0.32 15.38 -2.69
CA GLU A 21 0.58 16.26 -1.92
C GLU A 21 -0.19 17.39 -1.22
N GLU A 22 -1.23 17.93 -1.86
CA GLU A 22 -2.07 18.98 -1.28
C GLU A 22 -2.76 18.53 0.01
N SER A 23 -3.31 17.32 0.01
CA SER A 23 -3.91 16.71 1.21
C SER A 23 -2.89 16.07 2.16
N GLY A 24 -1.64 15.90 1.73
CA GLY A 24 -0.62 15.17 2.46
C GLY A 24 -0.92 13.67 2.64
N GLN A 25 -1.70 13.03 1.77
CA GLN A 25 -2.06 11.61 1.89
C GLN A 25 -1.56 10.79 0.70
N CYS A 26 -1.08 9.58 0.96
CA CYS A 26 -0.69 8.62 -0.08
C CYS A 26 -1.16 7.18 0.24
N ALA A 27 -1.11 6.33 -0.77
CA ALA A 27 -1.41 4.91 -0.68
C ALA A 27 -0.25 4.09 -1.25
N VAL A 28 -0.06 2.90 -0.71
CA VAL A 28 0.92 1.92 -1.19
C VAL A 28 0.18 0.68 -1.66
N ILE A 29 0.49 0.22 -2.88
CA ILE A 29 -0.07 -1.00 -3.48
C ILE A 29 1.02 -2.06 -3.60
N ASP A 30 0.67 -3.28 -3.19
CA ASP A 30 1.50 -4.49 -3.22
C ASP A 30 2.89 -4.27 -2.63
N PRO A 31 3.01 -3.77 -1.38
CA PRO A 31 4.30 -3.46 -0.79
C PRO A 31 5.18 -4.72 -0.67
N LEU A 32 6.40 -4.64 -1.20
CA LEU A 32 7.45 -5.62 -0.93
C LEU A 32 7.82 -5.65 0.56
N TRP A 33 8.55 -6.70 0.95
CA TRP A 33 8.92 -6.95 2.35
C TRP A 33 9.60 -5.78 3.07
N ASP A 34 10.47 -5.04 2.37
CA ASP A 34 11.15 -3.87 2.93
C ASP A 34 10.23 -2.64 2.89
N PRO A 35 9.84 -2.07 4.04
CA PRO A 35 8.96 -0.90 4.08
C PRO A 35 9.66 0.41 3.72
N GLU A 36 11.00 0.44 3.76
CA GLU A 36 11.77 1.69 3.71
C GLU A 36 11.61 2.48 2.39
N PRO A 37 11.57 1.85 1.20
CA PRO A 37 11.31 2.56 -0.05
C PRO A 37 9.98 3.33 -0.02
N PHE A 38 8.93 2.72 0.55
CA PHE A 38 7.60 3.32 0.64
C PHE A 38 7.54 4.42 1.68
N ALA A 39 8.14 4.20 2.86
CA ALA A 39 8.23 5.23 3.89
C ALA A 39 9.06 6.44 3.43
N SER A 40 10.13 6.19 2.67
CA SER A 40 10.95 7.24 2.05
C SER A 40 10.19 8.03 0.99
N SER A 41 9.43 7.36 0.12
CA SER A 41 8.56 8.02 -0.86
C SER A 41 7.55 8.95 -0.19
N ALA A 42 6.86 8.46 0.84
CA ALA A 42 5.90 9.24 1.61
C ALA A 42 6.55 10.51 2.21
N ARG A 43 7.72 10.37 2.85
CA ARG A 43 8.48 11.51 3.40
C ARG A 43 8.92 12.50 2.32
N ARG A 44 9.41 12.01 1.17
CA ARG A 44 9.85 12.86 0.05
C ARG A 44 8.72 13.74 -0.49
N HIS A 45 7.51 13.20 -0.54
CA HIS A 45 6.32 13.93 -0.99
C HIS A 45 5.56 14.66 0.13
N GLY A 46 6.10 14.68 1.36
CA GLY A 46 5.41 15.31 2.50
C GLY A 46 4.05 14.67 2.81
N THR A 47 3.89 13.38 2.53
CA THR A 47 2.62 12.65 2.68
C THR A 47 2.70 11.59 3.78
N SER A 48 1.54 11.25 4.33
CA SER A 48 1.34 10.12 5.25
C SER A 48 0.66 8.97 4.51
N ILE A 49 1.15 7.75 4.75
CA ILE A 49 0.57 6.53 4.15
C ILE A 49 -0.78 6.28 4.84
N ARG A 50 -1.87 6.53 4.12
CA ARG A 50 -3.25 6.36 4.57
C ARG A 50 -3.75 4.94 4.34
N TYR A 51 -3.45 4.41 3.17
CA TYR A 51 -3.88 3.08 2.73
C TYR A 51 -2.68 2.23 2.35
N VAL A 52 -2.76 0.97 2.75
CA VAL A 52 -1.89 -0.09 2.24
C VAL A 52 -2.80 -1.15 1.64
N ILE A 53 -2.52 -1.56 0.41
CA ILE A 53 -3.42 -2.40 -0.38
C ILE A 53 -2.60 -3.58 -0.89
N ASP A 54 -3.02 -4.80 -0.58
CA ASP A 54 -2.59 -5.97 -1.37
C ASP A 54 -3.70 -6.30 -2.36
N THR A 55 -3.35 -6.39 -3.64
CA THR A 55 -4.26 -6.73 -4.73
C THR A 55 -4.76 -8.17 -4.62
N HIS A 56 -3.90 -9.07 -4.12
CA HIS A 56 -4.19 -10.48 -3.91
C HIS A 56 -3.30 -11.07 -2.81
N THR A 57 -3.54 -12.33 -2.45
CA THR A 57 -2.59 -13.07 -1.61
C THR A 57 -1.41 -13.51 -2.46
N HIS A 58 -0.27 -12.86 -2.27
CA HIS A 58 0.94 -13.05 -3.06
C HIS A 58 1.55 -14.45 -2.86
N ALA A 59 1.94 -15.09 -3.96
CA ALA A 59 2.59 -16.41 -3.97
C ALA A 59 4.09 -16.35 -4.31
N ASP A 60 4.54 -15.19 -4.77
CA ASP A 60 5.85 -14.89 -5.34
C ASP A 60 6.73 -14.03 -4.41
N HIS A 61 6.12 -13.37 -3.42
CA HIS A 61 6.83 -12.59 -2.41
C HIS A 61 6.06 -12.49 -1.09
N VAL A 62 6.77 -12.10 -0.03
CA VAL A 62 6.15 -11.79 1.26
C VAL A 62 5.77 -10.31 1.29
N SER A 63 4.48 -10.02 1.43
CA SER A 63 3.98 -8.65 1.53
C SER A 63 4.51 -7.93 2.78
N GLY A 64 4.98 -6.70 2.59
CA GLY A 64 5.33 -5.76 3.64
C GLY A 64 4.13 -5.06 4.29
N ALA A 65 2.90 -5.36 3.86
CA ALA A 65 1.72 -4.59 4.21
C ALA A 65 1.50 -4.47 5.73
N ARG A 66 1.55 -5.59 6.44
CA ARG A 66 1.41 -5.59 7.91
C ARG A 66 2.52 -4.82 8.62
N ARG A 67 3.71 -4.71 8.02
CA ARG A 67 4.82 -3.95 8.59
C ARG A 67 4.58 -2.45 8.40
N LEU A 68 4.16 -2.02 7.20
CA LEU A 68 3.76 -0.63 6.96
C LEU A 68 2.62 -0.21 7.89
N VAL A 69 1.56 -1.01 8.00
CA VAL A 69 0.43 -0.75 8.90
C VAL A 69 0.89 -0.53 10.35
N ARG A 70 1.79 -1.38 10.86
CA ARG A 70 2.36 -1.21 12.21
C ARG A 70 3.21 0.06 12.35
N MET A 71 3.89 0.48 11.29
CA MET A 71 4.77 1.65 11.32
C MET A 71 4.00 2.97 11.18
N THR A 72 2.90 2.99 10.43
CA THR A 72 2.21 4.22 10.05
C THR A 72 0.81 4.37 10.61
N GLY A 73 0.20 3.27 11.10
CA GLY A 73 -1.22 3.25 11.46
C GLY A 73 -2.15 3.28 10.25
N ALA A 74 -1.64 3.04 9.04
CA ALA A 74 -2.44 2.98 7.81
C ALA A 74 -3.53 1.90 7.89
N GLU A 75 -4.61 2.11 7.15
CA GLU A 75 -5.65 1.11 6.97
C GLU A 75 -5.20 0.09 5.92
N LEU A 76 -5.25 -1.20 6.27
CA LEU A 76 -4.97 -2.29 5.34
C LEU A 76 -6.24 -2.67 4.59
N LEU A 77 -6.20 -2.59 3.26
CA LEU A 77 -7.28 -3.01 2.38
C LEU A 77 -6.93 -4.35 1.74
N LEU A 78 -7.84 -5.32 1.85
CA LEU A 78 -7.72 -6.62 1.21
C LEU A 78 -9.04 -7.01 0.57
N HIS A 79 -8.98 -7.73 -0.55
CA HIS A 79 -10.18 -8.29 -1.19
C HIS A 79 -10.99 -9.15 -0.21
N GLU A 80 -12.33 -9.07 -0.26
CA GLU A 80 -13.21 -9.77 0.68
C GLU A 80 -13.07 -11.30 0.67
N GLN A 81 -12.65 -11.87 -0.45
CA GLN A 81 -12.50 -13.32 -0.65
C GLN A 81 -11.14 -13.88 -0.19
N THR A 82 -10.27 -13.07 0.41
CA THR A 82 -8.99 -13.59 0.94
C THR A 82 -9.20 -14.41 2.22
N ASP A 83 -8.46 -15.52 2.35
CA ASP A 83 -8.47 -16.37 3.55
C ASP A 83 -7.57 -15.82 4.69
N LEU A 84 -6.93 -14.67 4.49
CA LEU A 84 -6.00 -14.09 5.46
C LEU A 84 -6.74 -13.57 6.70
N ALA A 85 -6.49 -14.19 7.86
CA ALA A 85 -7.25 -13.94 9.09
C ALA A 85 -6.87 -12.67 9.89
N TYR A 86 -5.86 -11.91 9.46
CA TYR A 86 -5.42 -10.73 10.20
C TYR A 86 -6.32 -9.50 9.94
N PRO A 87 -6.38 -8.52 10.88
CA PRO A 87 -7.24 -7.35 10.74
C PRO A 87 -6.92 -6.54 9.48
N ALA A 88 -7.95 -6.33 8.66
CA ALA A 88 -7.94 -5.52 7.45
C ALA A 88 -9.38 -5.12 7.11
N ARG A 89 -9.56 -3.99 6.43
CA ARG A 89 -10.83 -3.67 5.79
C ARG A 89 -10.99 -4.57 4.56
N ARG A 90 -12.10 -5.29 4.53
CA ARG A 90 -12.50 -6.10 3.37
C ARG A 90 -13.10 -5.18 2.33
N VAL A 91 -12.61 -5.30 1.10
CA VAL A 91 -13.06 -4.52 -0.04
C VAL A 91 -13.67 -5.43 -1.09
N LYS A 92 -14.70 -4.94 -1.77
CA LYS A 92 -15.41 -5.65 -2.83
C LYS A 92 -15.62 -4.75 -4.05
N ASP A 93 -16.18 -5.33 -5.10
CA ASP A 93 -16.53 -4.58 -6.30
C ASP A 93 -17.41 -3.36 -5.99
N GLY A 94 -17.10 -2.23 -6.63
CA GLY A 94 -17.77 -0.95 -6.43
C GLY A 94 -17.35 -0.14 -5.20
N ASP A 95 -16.52 -0.68 -4.29
CA ASP A 95 -16.01 0.12 -3.18
C ASP A 95 -15.05 1.21 -3.66
N ALA A 96 -15.17 2.41 -3.08
CA ALA A 96 -14.31 3.55 -3.35
C ALA A 96 -13.76 4.15 -2.05
N PHE A 97 -12.48 4.55 -2.09
CA PHE A 97 -11.78 5.11 -0.94
C PHE A 97 -11.12 6.44 -1.35
N PRO A 98 -11.54 7.58 -0.78
CA PRO A 98 -10.95 8.86 -1.08
C PRO A 98 -9.48 8.93 -0.63
N LEU A 99 -8.59 9.37 -1.52
CA LEU A 99 -7.19 9.61 -1.23
C LEU A 99 -6.84 11.08 -1.48
N GLY A 100 -7.10 11.89 -0.47
CA GLY A 100 -6.93 13.33 -0.52
C GLY A 100 -8.21 14.08 -0.87
N THR A 101 -8.04 15.31 -1.33
CA THR A 101 -9.08 16.27 -1.73
C THR A 101 -9.16 16.40 -3.24
#